data_AF-A0A7K1KNG6-F1
#
_entry.id   AF-A0A7K1KNG6-F1
#
_cell.length_a   1.000
_cell.length_b   1.000
_cell.length_c   1.000
_cell.angle_alpha   90.00
_cell.angle_beta   90.00
_cell.angle_gamma   90.00
#
_symmetry.space_group_name_H-M   'P 1'
#
loop_
_entity.id
_entity.type
_entity.pdbx_description
1 polymer ?
#
loop_
_entity_poly.entity_id
_entity_poly.type
_entity_poly.pdbx_seq_one_letter_code
_entity_poly.pdbx_strand_id
1 'polypeptide(L)'
;MSKRFSGGHDTDPVLKVNLPNDFGEDAAVTGRLIGEEMYFDDTTGMLTMEKLYRDEQGRLAYGIISAIGHARERRAYRIEEREESCIVSNGSMDLEFSYDQLFELLAVAIDSEKESASRQVSEQVRRRLAANE
;
A
#
# COMPACT_ATOMS: atom_id res chain seq x y z
N MET A 1 10.52 -13.38 9.55
CA MET A 1 10.82 -13.61 8.13
C MET A 1 9.53 -13.43 7.36
N SER A 2 9.34 -12.32 6.65
CA SER A 2 8.07 -12.14 5.93
C SER A 2 7.92 -13.07 4.74
N LYS A 3 6.69 -13.60 4.54
CA LYS A 3 6.28 -14.32 3.35
C LYS A 3 5.48 -13.39 2.43
N ARG A 4 5.80 -13.42 1.14
CA ARG A 4 5.14 -12.64 0.09
C ARG A 4 4.53 -13.57 -0.96
N PHE A 5 3.32 -13.22 -1.40
CA PHE A 5 2.66 -13.85 -2.54
C PHE A 5 2.22 -12.76 -3.50
N SER A 6 2.42 -12.98 -4.80
CA SER A 6 1.99 -12.04 -5.84
C SER A 6 1.09 -12.70 -6.89
N GLY A 7 0.17 -11.93 -7.44
CA GLY A 7 -0.80 -12.32 -8.47
C GLY A 7 -1.21 -11.12 -9.34
N GLY A 8 -2.15 -11.31 -10.26
CA GLY A 8 -2.56 -10.31 -11.25
C GLY A 8 -1.82 -10.50 -12.58
N HIS A 9 -2.56 -10.88 -13.61
CA HIS A 9 -2.03 -11.11 -14.95
C HIS A 9 -2.88 -10.40 -16.00
N ASP A 10 -2.24 -10.00 -17.10
CA ASP A 10 -2.92 -9.32 -18.22
C ASP A 10 -4.03 -10.16 -18.85
N THR A 11 -4.10 -11.46 -18.54
CA THR A 11 -5.15 -12.39 -18.98
C THR A 11 -6.32 -12.53 -18.02
N ASP A 12 -6.27 -11.92 -16.83
CA ASP A 12 -7.34 -12.05 -15.82
C ASP A 12 -8.66 -11.47 -16.32
N PRO A 13 -9.82 -12.02 -15.95
CA PRO A 13 -11.10 -11.51 -16.42
C PRO A 13 -11.35 -10.09 -15.92
N VAL A 14 -12.13 -9.32 -16.69
CA VAL A 14 -12.69 -8.04 -16.22
C VAL A 14 -13.78 -8.36 -15.20
N LEU A 15 -13.68 -7.77 -14.01
CA LEU A 15 -14.61 -7.99 -12.91
C LEU A 15 -15.22 -6.66 -12.46
N LYS A 16 -16.48 -6.70 -12.06
CA LYS A 16 -17.11 -5.62 -11.29
C LYS A 16 -16.86 -5.87 -9.81
N VAL A 17 -16.00 -5.07 -9.19
CA VAL A 17 -15.61 -5.19 -7.79
C VAL A 17 -15.88 -3.90 -7.04
N ASN A 18 -16.14 -4.02 -5.74
CA ASN A 18 -16.26 -2.89 -4.84
C ASN A 18 -15.17 -3.01 -3.77
N LEU A 19 -14.24 -2.06 -3.75
CA LEU A 19 -13.13 -2.03 -2.80
C LEU A 19 -13.58 -1.26 -1.55
N PRO A 20 -13.64 -1.91 -0.38
CA PRO A 20 -14.10 -1.26 0.84
C PRO A 20 -13.10 -0.23 1.36
N ASN A 21 -13.61 0.87 1.91
CA ASN A 21 -12.78 1.95 2.45
C ASN A 21 -13.32 2.45 3.79
N ASP A 22 -12.49 2.40 4.83
CA ASP A 22 -12.87 2.88 6.16
C ASP A 22 -12.62 4.39 6.33
N PHE A 23 -11.94 5.04 5.37
CA PHE A 23 -11.54 6.47 5.43
C PHE A 23 -12.14 7.32 4.30
N GLY A 24 -13.18 6.82 3.66
CA GLY A 24 -13.89 7.54 2.61
C GLY A 24 -15.00 6.68 2.03
N GLU A 25 -15.29 6.88 0.75
CA GLU A 25 -16.26 6.03 0.05
C GLU A 25 -15.59 4.77 -0.49
N ASP A 26 -16.37 3.69 -0.58
CA ASP A 26 -15.95 2.48 -1.28
C ASP A 26 -15.65 2.79 -2.76
N ALA A 27 -14.59 2.18 -3.30
CA ALA A 27 -14.23 2.35 -4.70
C ALA A 27 -14.81 1.22 -5.55
N ALA A 28 -15.93 1.50 -6.21
CA ALA A 28 -16.48 0.62 -7.24
C ALA A 28 -15.65 0.75 -8.54
N VAL A 29 -15.22 -0.40 -9.09
CA VAL A 29 -14.47 -0.47 -10.35
C VAL A 29 -14.96 -1.66 -11.18
N THR A 30 -15.02 -1.47 -12.49
CA THR A 30 -15.15 -2.56 -13.46
C THR A 30 -13.85 -2.63 -14.23
N GLY A 31 -13.02 -3.61 -13.90
CA GLY A 31 -11.64 -3.63 -14.37
C GLY A 31 -10.96 -4.97 -14.21
N ARG A 32 -9.75 -5.07 -14.76
CA ARG A 32 -8.90 -6.26 -14.69
C ARG A 32 -7.97 -6.15 -13.49
N LEU A 33 -7.77 -7.25 -12.77
CA LEU A 33 -6.74 -7.33 -11.75
C LEU A 33 -5.36 -7.37 -12.44
N ILE A 34 -4.51 -6.37 -12.16
CA ILE A 34 -3.17 -6.27 -12.76
C ILE A 34 -2.06 -6.40 -11.72
N GLY A 35 -2.42 -6.42 -10.44
CA GLY A 35 -1.50 -6.68 -9.35
C GLY A 35 -2.25 -7.11 -8.10
N GLU A 36 -1.70 -8.11 -7.42
CA GLU A 36 -2.13 -8.56 -6.10
C GLU A 36 -0.87 -8.88 -5.32
N GLU A 37 -0.75 -8.38 -4.10
CA GLU A 37 0.32 -8.76 -3.19
C GLU A 37 -0.26 -9.08 -1.81
N MET A 38 0.28 -10.11 -1.15
CA MET A 38 -0.03 -10.44 0.22
C MET A 38 1.26 -10.58 1.01
N TYR A 39 1.33 -9.87 2.13
CA TYR A 39 2.50 -9.77 2.99
C TYR A 39 2.09 -10.04 4.45
N PHE A 40 2.82 -10.94 5.11
CA PHE A 40 2.66 -11.18 6.55
C PHE A 40 3.91 -10.77 7.31
N ASP A 41 3.76 -9.92 8.33
CA ASP A 41 4.84 -9.57 9.26
C ASP A 41 4.79 -10.46 10.50
N ASP A 42 5.76 -11.37 10.63
CA ASP A 42 5.90 -12.25 11.81
C ASP A 42 6.12 -11.49 13.13
N THR A 43 6.59 -10.24 13.07
CA THR A 43 6.92 -9.44 14.26
C THR A 43 5.68 -8.84 14.89
N THR A 44 4.83 -8.25 14.04
CA THR A 44 3.58 -7.60 14.48
C THR A 44 2.38 -8.53 14.40
N GLY A 45 2.46 -9.61 13.62
CA GLY A 45 1.32 -10.46 13.27
C GLY A 45 0.38 -9.81 12.27
N MET A 46 0.80 -8.73 11.60
CA MET A 46 -0.02 -8.01 10.63
C MET A 46 -0.03 -8.73 9.28
N LEU A 47 -1.23 -9.01 8.78
CA LEU A 47 -1.46 -9.47 7.42
C LEU A 47 -1.95 -8.30 6.57
N THR A 48 -1.22 -7.98 5.51
CA THR A 48 -1.60 -6.97 4.53
C THR A 48 -1.87 -7.64 3.19
N MET A 49 -2.98 -7.28 2.55
CA MET A 49 -3.34 -7.71 1.20
C MET A 49 -3.66 -6.48 0.36
N GLU A 50 -3.06 -6.42 -0.81
CA GLU A 50 -3.12 -5.29 -1.73
C GLU A 50 -3.61 -5.79 -3.09
N LYS A 51 -4.49 -5.04 -3.73
CA LYS A 51 -4.99 -5.34 -5.08
C LYS A 51 -5.04 -4.08 -5.92
N LEU A 52 -4.59 -4.19 -7.16
CA LEU A 52 -4.58 -3.14 -8.15
C LEU A 52 -5.39 -3.59 -9.36
N TYR A 53 -6.44 -2.83 -9.67
CA TYR A 53 -7.26 -3.01 -10.86
C TYR A 53 -7.04 -1.88 -11.85
N ARG A 54 -7.15 -2.19 -13.14
CA ARG A 54 -7.18 -1.21 -14.23
C ARG A 54 -8.50 -1.32 -14.98
N ASP A 55 -9.19 -0.20 -15.16
CA ASP A 55 -10.43 -0.14 -15.95
C ASP A 55 -10.16 0.03 -17.45
N GLU A 56 -11.21 0.03 -18.26
CA GLU A 56 -11.13 0.19 -19.72
C GLU A 56 -10.62 1.57 -20.16
N GLN A 57 -10.73 2.58 -19.28
CA GLN A 57 -10.23 3.93 -19.51
C GLN A 57 -8.77 4.09 -19.05
N GLY A 58 -8.14 3.02 -18.54
CA GLY A 58 -6.78 3.03 -18.04
C GLY A 58 -6.63 3.54 -16.60
N ARG A 59 -7.72 3.94 -15.94
CA ARG A 59 -7.69 4.40 -14.54
C ARG A 59 -7.44 3.23 -13.61
N LEU A 60 -6.78 3.50 -12.50
CA LEU A 60 -6.44 2.49 -11.51
C LEU A 60 -7.38 2.56 -10.31
N ALA A 61 -7.65 1.40 -9.72
CA ALA A 61 -8.28 1.28 -8.42
C ALA A 61 -7.40 0.40 -7.52
N TYR A 62 -6.96 0.96 -6.41
CA TYR A 62 -6.07 0.31 -5.47
C TYR A 62 -6.78 0.05 -4.15
N GLY A 63 -6.70 -1.17 -3.64
CA GLY A 63 -7.31 -1.58 -2.38
C GLY A 63 -6.29 -2.21 -1.46
N ILE A 64 -6.30 -1.82 -0.19
CA ILE A 64 -5.42 -2.34 0.86
C ILE A 64 -6.28 -2.84 2.01
N ILE A 65 -6.00 -4.04 2.49
CA ILE A 65 -6.59 -4.59 3.71
C ILE A 65 -5.45 -4.97 4.64
N SER A 66 -5.40 -4.35 5.80
CA SER A 66 -4.45 -4.68 6.88
C SER A 66 -5.22 -5.25 8.06
N ALA A 67 -4.77 -6.38 8.61
CA ALA A 67 -5.43 -7.05 9.72
C ALA A 67 -4.44 -7.53 10.78
N ILE A 68 -4.80 -7.35 12.06
CA ILE A 68 -4.07 -7.87 13.22
C ILE A 68 -5.08 -8.38 14.26
N GLY A 69 -5.02 -9.67 14.57
CA GLY A 69 -6.00 -10.31 15.46
C GLY A 69 -7.44 -10.11 14.96
N HIS A 70 -8.26 -9.38 15.73
CA HIS A 70 -9.64 -9.04 15.36
C HIS A 70 -9.80 -7.65 14.74
N ALA A 71 -8.74 -6.84 14.72
CA ALA A 71 -8.76 -5.52 14.11
C ALA A 71 -8.46 -5.63 12.61
N ARG A 72 -9.22 -4.88 11.80
CA ARG A 72 -9.03 -4.79 10.35
C ARG A 72 -9.22 -3.36 9.91
N GLU A 73 -8.32 -2.88 9.08
CA GLU A 73 -8.36 -1.59 8.41
C GLU A 73 -8.42 -1.82 6.90
N ARG A 74 -9.25 -1.04 6.20
CA ARG A 74 -9.40 -1.10 4.74
C ARG A 74 -9.27 0.29 4.14
N ARG A 75 -8.50 0.39 3.08
CA ARG A 75 -8.30 1.63 2.31
C ARG A 75 -8.54 1.34 0.84
N ALA A 76 -9.18 2.27 0.15
CA ALA A 76 -9.31 2.21 -1.29
C ALA A 76 -9.04 3.57 -1.92
N TYR A 77 -8.42 3.55 -3.11
CA TYR A 77 -8.06 4.73 -3.86
C TYR A 77 -8.38 4.54 -5.34
N ARG A 78 -8.86 5.60 -6.00
CA ARG A 78 -8.92 5.71 -7.47
C ARG A 78 -7.80 6.64 -7.93
N ILE A 79 -7.11 6.25 -9.00
CA ILE A 79 -5.98 7.01 -9.55
C ILE A 79 -6.25 7.28 -11.02
N GLU A 80 -6.21 8.55 -11.38
CA GLU A 80 -6.23 9.02 -12.77
C GLU A 80 -4.83 9.55 -13.11
N GLU A 81 -4.14 8.84 -14.01
CA GLU A 81 -2.84 9.23 -14.52
C GLU A 81 -2.99 10.32 -15.59
N ARG A 82 -2.10 11.32 -15.56
CA ARG A 82 -1.99 12.39 -16.56
C ARG A 82 -0.56 12.40 -17.09
N GLU A 83 -0.24 13.36 -17.95
CA GLU A 83 1.09 13.45 -18.57
C GLU A 83 2.21 13.73 -17.54
N GLU A 84 1.98 14.67 -16.60
CA GLU A 84 2.98 15.10 -15.62
C GLU A 84 2.51 15.00 -14.16
N SER A 85 1.27 14.55 -13.94
CA SER A 85 0.64 14.46 -12.63
C SER A 85 -0.29 13.25 -12.53
N CYS A 86 -0.81 13.01 -11.33
CA CYS A 86 -1.96 12.13 -11.15
C CYS A 86 -2.93 12.72 -10.12
N ILE A 87 -4.20 12.36 -10.26
CA ILE A 87 -5.21 12.61 -9.23
C ILE A 87 -5.47 11.30 -8.48
N VAL A 88 -5.34 11.35 -7.16
CA VAL A 88 -5.66 10.25 -6.24
C VAL A 88 -6.87 10.63 -5.40
N SER A 89 -7.91 9.79 -5.43
CA SER A 89 -9.14 9.98 -4.68
C SER A 89 -9.37 8.84 -3.71
N ASN A 90 -9.71 9.14 -2.45
CA ASN A 90 -10.24 8.15 -1.51
C ASN A 90 -11.78 8.17 -1.42
N GLY A 91 -12.45 8.87 -2.34
CA GLY A 91 -13.91 9.04 -2.33
C GLY A 91 -14.44 10.15 -1.43
N SER A 92 -13.65 10.68 -0.50
CA SER A 92 -14.01 11.86 0.30
C SER A 92 -13.16 13.09 0.00
N MET A 93 -11.95 12.88 -0.52
CA MET A 93 -11.03 13.92 -0.94
C MET A 93 -10.25 13.46 -2.15
N ASP A 94 -9.94 14.44 -3.01
CA ASP A 94 -9.07 14.28 -4.17
C ASP A 94 -7.80 15.09 -3.95
N LEU A 95 -6.65 14.48 -4.26
CA LEU A 95 -5.34 15.11 -4.22
C LEU A 95 -4.69 14.98 -5.60
N GLU A 96 -4.19 16.10 -6.12
CA GLU A 96 -3.36 16.12 -7.31
C GLU A 96 -1.90 16.31 -6.93
N PHE A 97 -1.03 15.44 -7.45
CA PHE A 97 0.42 15.52 -7.25
C PHE A 97 1.14 15.47 -8.59
N SER A 98 2.15 16.31 -8.78
CA SER A 98 3.09 16.09 -9.89
C SER A 98 3.95 14.85 -9.62
N TYR A 99 4.44 14.21 -10.68
CA TYR A 99 5.32 13.06 -10.50
C TYR A 99 6.63 13.43 -9.80
N ASP A 100 7.15 14.64 -10.01
CA ASP A 100 8.32 15.16 -9.28
C ASP A 100 8.07 15.20 -7.77
N GLN A 101 6.91 15.71 -7.34
CA GLN A 101 6.54 15.73 -5.92
C GLN A 101 6.41 14.31 -5.35
N LEU A 102 5.84 13.38 -6.11
CA LEU A 102 5.74 11.98 -5.67
C LEU A 102 7.13 11.34 -5.53
N PHE A 103 8.05 11.60 -6.45
CA PHE A 103 9.43 11.11 -6.34
C PHE A 103 10.16 11.71 -5.14
N GLU A 104 9.98 13.00 -4.86
CA GLU A 104 10.53 13.65 -3.67
C GLU A 104 9.98 13.03 -2.37
N LEU A 105 8.65 12.87 -2.28
CA LEU A 105 8.01 12.25 -1.12
C LEU A 105 8.45 10.79 -0.93
N LEU A 106 8.58 10.04 -2.03
CA LEU A 106 9.09 8.67 -1.99
C LEU A 106 10.55 8.63 -1.50
N ALA A 107 11.40 9.53 -1.98
CA ALA A 107 12.78 9.62 -1.53
C ALA A 107 12.87 9.90 -0.03
N VAL A 108 12.06 10.85 0.48
CA VAL A 108 11.97 11.16 1.91
C VAL A 108 11.48 9.94 2.72
N ALA A 109 10.44 9.24 2.23
CA ALA A 109 9.93 8.04 2.89
C ALA A 109 10.98 6.93 2.99
N ILE A 110 11.71 6.67 1.89
CA ILE A 110 12.79 5.68 1.86
C ILE A 110 13.91 6.03 2.84
N ASP A 111 14.29 7.30 2.95
CA ASP A 111 15.34 7.74 3.87
C ASP A 111 14.91 7.61 5.34
N SER A 112 13.66 7.98 5.66
CA SER A 112 13.05 7.80 6.98
C SER A 112 13.03 6.34 7.45
N GLU A 113 12.73 5.40 6.55
CA GLU A 113 12.78 3.96 6.86
C GLU A 113 14.19 3.48 7.20
N LYS A 114 15.22 3.96 6.48
CA LYS A 114 16.62 3.63 6.77
C LYS A 114 17.07 4.15 8.13
N GLU A 115 16.70 5.39 8.46
CA GLU A 115 16.99 5.96 9.78
C GLU A 115 16.34 5.14 10.90
N SER A 116 15.08 4.74 10.71
CA SER A 116 14.32 3.96 11.71
C SER A 116 14.98 2.60 11.98
N ALA A 117 15.37 1.88 10.92
CA ALA A 117 16.10 0.62 11.03
C ALA A 117 17.47 0.81 11.74
N SER A 118 18.19 1.88 11.42
CA SER A 118 19.50 2.17 12.03
C SER A 118 19.40 2.45 13.54
N ARG A 119 18.35 3.17 13.97
CA ARG A 119 18.08 3.46 15.39
C ARG A 119 17.73 2.18 16.16
N GLN A 120 16.94 1.29 15.57
CA GLN A 120 16.58 0.01 16.19
C GLN A 120 17.80 -0.89 16.42
N VAL A 121 18.74 -0.95 15.46
CA VAL A 121 19.99 -1.70 15.61
C VAL A 121 20.85 -1.13 16.73
N SER A 122 20.99 0.20 16.80
CA SER A 122 21.76 0.87 17.85
C SER A 122 21.23 0.58 19.25
N GLU A 123 19.90 0.63 19.43
CA GLU A 123 19.25 0.29 20.70
C GLU A 123 19.43 -1.20 21.07
N GLN A 124 19.37 -2.10 20.09
CA GLN A 124 19.60 -3.53 20.33
C GLN A 124 21.05 -3.81 20.76
N VAL A 125 22.03 -3.13 20.16
CA VAL A 125 23.44 -3.21 20.56
C VAL A 125 23.62 -2.67 21.98
N ARG A 126 23.05 -1.51 22.31
CA ARG A 126 23.06 -0.94 23.67
C ARG A 126 22.51 -1.91 24.71
N ARG A 127 21.34 -2.53 24.44
CA ARG A 127 20.73 -3.50 25.36
C ARG A 127 21.59 -4.74 25.57
N ARG A 128 22.23 -5.26 24.51
CA ARG A 128 23.14 -6.41 24.63
C ARG A 128 24.40 -6.09 25.44
N LEU A 129 24.93 -4.87 25.30
CA LEU A 129 26.06 -4.42 26.10
C LEU A 129 25.68 -4.28 27.57
N ALA A 130 24.50 -3.72 27.88
CA ALA A 130 24.02 -3.55 29.24
C ALA A 130 23.58 -4.86 29.94
N ALA A 131 23.25 -5.90 29.18
CA ALA A 131 22.84 -7.21 29.73
C ALA A 131 24.01 -8.19 29.97
N ASN A 132 25.23 -7.81 29.55
CA ASN A 132 26.46 -8.61 29.73
C ASN A 132 27.34 -8.06 30.88
N GLU A 133 26.79 -7.23 31.76
CA GLU A 133 27.39 -6.80 33.05
C GLU A 133 26.76 -7.54 34.24
#